data_AF-A0AAD8NVN0-F1
#
_entry.id   AF-A0AAD8NVN0-F1
#
_cell.length_a   1.000
_cell.length_b   1.000
_cell.length_c   1.000
_cell.angle_alpha   90.00
_cell.angle_beta   90.00
_cell.angle_gamma   90.00
#
_symmetry.space_group_name_H-M   'P 1'
#
loop_
_entity.id
_entity.type
_entity.pdbx_description
1 polymer ?
#
loop_
_entity_poly.entity_id
_entity_poly.type
_entity_poly.pdbx_seq_one_letter_code
_entity_poly.pdbx_strand_id
1 'polypeptide(L)'
;MDKGVIVEAVTAIQLDGPADVFLAEKFKYIKSAVKNWVKNTKVKEGENLNKTMADLLEMEGILEVRPLNEEEEWIRVECLKDLADLEGRKTKDLFQKSRANWATHGDENSNYFHRTLKYKATLNKIHGPEINGRWCSIPNRFLDNTMEIMGFPRKWRSWIFGIVSSGRSSVLVNGSPTFEFNYQRGIRQGDPISPFLFIVAMESFTVMLNNSVANGLFKGFKAPNGGPCISHLLFADDALTVGEWSVENVAVVARFLRCFFMLSGLKINLNKSVLYGIGTTDHEVENMAGILSCKSGKIPFYYLGLIVGANMNKVSSWQVVMDIFDKRLADWKARTLSIGGRLTLMKSVLETLPSYYFS
;
A
#
# COMPACT_ATOMS: atom_id res chain seq x y z
N MET A 1 -36.76 5.13 -13.15
CA MET A 1 -37.85 4.26 -12.69
C MET A 1 -39.13 4.85 -13.20
N ASP A 2 -39.94 4.04 -13.86
CA ASP A 2 -41.29 4.44 -14.23
C ASP A 2 -42.04 4.72 -12.92
N LYS A 3 -42.39 5.98 -12.67
CA LYS A 3 -42.92 6.41 -11.36
C LYS A 3 -44.28 5.75 -11.05
N GLY A 4 -44.94 5.18 -12.06
CA GLY A 4 -46.25 4.53 -11.95
C GLY A 4 -46.30 3.36 -10.97
N VAL A 5 -45.35 2.41 -11.03
CA VAL A 5 -45.47 1.13 -10.29
C VAL A 5 -45.49 1.30 -8.78
N ILE A 6 -44.66 2.20 -8.24
CA ILE A 6 -44.61 2.47 -6.80
C ILE A 6 -45.87 3.23 -6.37
N VAL A 7 -46.30 4.21 -7.17
CA VAL A 7 -47.49 5.02 -6.88
C VAL A 7 -48.74 4.13 -6.91
N GLU A 8 -48.90 3.31 -7.94
CA GLU A 8 -49.99 2.33 -8.10
C GLU A 8 -50.01 1.32 -6.94
N ALA A 9 -48.85 0.74 -6.58
CA ALA A 9 -48.77 -0.20 -5.46
C ALA A 9 -49.07 0.46 -4.10
N VAL A 10 -48.75 1.75 -3.94
CA VAL A 10 -49.04 2.53 -2.73
C VAL A 10 -50.52 2.89 -2.62
N THR A 11 -51.19 3.17 -3.75
CA THR A 11 -52.61 3.55 -3.80
C THR A 11 -53.56 2.35 -3.81
N ALA A 12 -53.11 1.18 -4.28
CA ALA A 12 -53.92 -0.05 -4.34
C ALA A 12 -54.17 -0.70 -2.96
N ILE A 13 -53.49 -0.23 -1.91
CA ILE A 13 -53.61 -0.75 -0.55
C ILE A 13 -54.37 0.21 0.34
N GLN A 14 -55.47 -0.29 0.90
CA GLN A 14 -56.09 0.23 2.12
C GLN A 14 -55.95 -0.85 3.21
N LEU A 15 -55.24 -0.52 4.28
CA LEU A 15 -55.04 -1.37 5.46
C LEU A 15 -55.35 -0.53 6.69
N ASP A 16 -55.92 -1.16 7.72
CA ASP A 16 -56.31 -0.50 8.96
C ASP A 16 -55.58 -1.16 10.15
N GLY A 17 -55.12 -0.34 11.11
CA GLY A 17 -54.34 -0.81 12.26
C GLY A 17 -53.25 0.17 12.75
N PRO A 18 -52.46 -0.22 13.78
CA PRO A 18 -51.38 0.60 14.33
C PRO A 18 -50.36 1.02 13.26
N ALA A 19 -49.83 2.25 13.37
CA ALA A 19 -49.04 2.88 12.32
C ALA A 19 -47.75 2.12 11.93
N ASP A 20 -47.13 1.42 12.88
CA ASP A 20 -45.94 0.58 12.70
C ASP A 20 -46.24 -0.71 11.92
N VAL A 21 -47.35 -1.39 12.24
CA VAL A 21 -47.83 -2.58 11.52
C VAL A 21 -48.28 -2.21 10.11
N PHE A 22 -49.01 -1.09 9.98
CA PHE A 22 -49.44 -0.54 8.70
C PHE A 22 -48.26 -0.28 7.77
N LEU A 23 -47.21 0.38 8.27
CA LEU A 23 -46.04 0.74 7.48
C LEU A 23 -45.26 -0.51 7.03
N ALA A 24 -45.10 -1.49 7.92
CA ALA A 24 -44.39 -2.74 7.62
C ALA A 24 -45.09 -3.57 6.53
N GLU A 25 -46.41 -3.75 6.63
CA GLU A 25 -47.18 -4.50 5.61
C GLU A 25 -47.24 -3.75 4.28
N LYS A 26 -47.34 -2.41 4.32
CA LYS A 26 -47.25 -1.57 3.12
C LYS A 26 -45.91 -1.73 2.40
N PHE A 27 -44.78 -1.73 3.13
CA PHE A 27 -43.47 -1.98 2.53
C PHE A 27 -43.32 -3.38 1.96
N LYS A 28 -43.89 -4.40 2.62
CA LYS A 28 -43.86 -5.79 2.16
C LYS A 28 -44.62 -5.97 0.85
N TYR A 29 -45.77 -5.30 0.70
CA TYR A 29 -46.51 -5.30 -0.55
C TYR A 29 -45.78 -4.56 -1.67
N ILE A 30 -45.28 -3.35 -1.39
CA ILE A 30 -44.48 -2.59 -2.37
C ILE A 30 -43.28 -3.41 -2.83
N LYS A 31 -42.57 -4.08 -1.91
CA LYS A 31 -41.46 -4.98 -2.22
C LYS A 31 -41.88 -6.10 -3.16
N SER A 32 -43.05 -6.70 -2.94
CA SER A 32 -43.59 -7.78 -3.77
C SER A 32 -44.00 -7.28 -5.16
N ALA A 33 -44.67 -6.13 -5.24
CA ALA A 33 -45.06 -5.48 -6.49
C ALA A 33 -43.83 -5.11 -7.33
N VAL A 34 -42.82 -4.49 -6.71
CA VAL A 34 -41.55 -4.16 -7.37
C VAL A 34 -40.82 -5.41 -7.83
N LYS A 35 -40.80 -6.49 -7.03
CA LYS A 35 -40.17 -7.75 -7.41
C LYS A 35 -40.82 -8.38 -8.64
N ASN A 36 -42.15 -8.37 -8.71
CA ASN A 36 -42.91 -8.88 -9.85
C ASN A 36 -42.70 -8.00 -11.09
N TRP A 37 -42.73 -6.68 -10.93
CA TRP A 37 -42.43 -5.75 -12.02
C TRP A 37 -41.03 -5.99 -12.58
N VAL A 38 -39.99 -6.06 -11.74
CA VAL A 38 -38.61 -6.35 -12.19
C VAL A 38 -38.52 -7.67 -12.95
N LYS A 39 -39.22 -8.71 -12.48
CA LYS A 39 -39.24 -10.02 -13.17
C LYS A 39 -39.85 -9.89 -14.57
N ASN A 40 -40.98 -9.22 -14.70
CA ASN A 40 -41.66 -9.04 -15.97
C ASN A 40 -40.89 -8.12 -16.93
N THR A 41 -40.28 -7.05 -16.42
CA THR A 41 -39.45 -6.15 -17.21
C THR A 41 -38.26 -6.88 -17.80
N LYS A 42 -37.59 -7.74 -17.03
CA LYS A 42 -36.46 -8.54 -17.54
C LYS A 42 -36.85 -9.52 -18.63
N VAL A 43 -38.04 -10.12 -18.54
CA VAL A 43 -38.57 -11.01 -19.58
C VAL A 43 -38.79 -10.22 -20.86
N LYS A 44 -39.49 -9.07 -20.78
CA LYS A 44 -39.70 -8.18 -21.94
C LYS A 44 -38.40 -7.63 -22.54
N GLU A 45 -37.43 -7.26 -21.71
CA GLU A 45 -36.11 -6.82 -22.15
C GLU A 45 -35.35 -7.93 -22.89
N GLY A 46 -35.45 -9.18 -22.42
CA GLY A 46 -34.85 -10.34 -23.10
C GLY A 46 -35.51 -10.66 -24.43
N GLU A 47 -36.85 -10.59 -24.50
CA GLU A 47 -37.62 -10.76 -25.74
C GLU A 47 -37.26 -9.66 -26.75
N ASN A 48 -37.16 -8.40 -26.31
CA ASN A 48 -36.78 -7.28 -27.16
C ASN A 48 -35.35 -7.43 -27.68
N LEU A 49 -34.39 -7.79 -26.81
CA LEU A 49 -33.00 -8.02 -27.22
C LEU A 49 -32.89 -9.11 -28.29
N ASN A 50 -33.59 -10.23 -28.11
CA ASN A 50 -33.59 -11.31 -29.09
C ASN A 50 -34.14 -10.85 -30.44
N LYS A 51 -35.19 -10.02 -30.43
CA LYS A 51 -35.75 -9.43 -31.65
C LYS A 51 -34.75 -8.49 -32.33
N THR A 52 -34.19 -7.53 -31.59
CA THR A 52 -33.20 -6.58 -32.12
C THR A 52 -31.95 -7.29 -32.67
N MET A 53 -31.50 -8.37 -32.03
CA MET A 53 -30.38 -9.17 -32.53
C MET A 53 -30.73 -9.94 -33.81
N ALA A 54 -31.94 -10.46 -33.92
CA ALA A 54 -32.41 -11.13 -35.14
C ALA A 54 -32.48 -10.14 -36.32
N ASP A 55 -33.05 -8.96 -36.09
CA ASP A 55 -33.16 -7.89 -37.09
C ASP A 55 -31.76 -7.43 -37.57
N LEU A 56 -30.78 -7.32 -36.66
CA LEU A 56 -29.39 -6.97 -37.03
C LEU A 56 -28.69 -8.07 -37.84
N LEU A 57 -28.89 -9.34 -37.49
CA LEU A 57 -28.32 -10.47 -38.23
C LEU A 57 -28.90 -10.57 -39.65
N GLU A 58 -30.19 -10.26 -39.82
CA GLU A 58 -30.82 -10.18 -41.14
C GLU A 58 -30.18 -9.07 -41.99
N MET A 59 -29.94 -7.89 -41.41
CA MET A 59 -29.28 -6.77 -42.10
C MET A 59 -27.82 -7.08 -42.47
N GLU A 60 -27.08 -7.78 -41.60
CA GLU A 60 -25.73 -8.27 -41.92
C GLU A 60 -25.74 -9.25 -43.10
N GLY A 61 -26.71 -10.17 -43.15
CA GLY A 61 -26.87 -11.09 -44.28
C GLY A 61 -27.19 -10.39 -45.60
N ILE A 62 -27.97 -9.30 -45.58
CA ILE A 62 -28.25 -8.50 -46.78
C ILE A 62 -26.98 -7.76 -47.24
N LEU A 63 -26.21 -7.19 -46.30
CA LEU A 63 -24.95 -6.48 -46.57
C LEU A 63 -23.89 -7.36 -47.26
N GLU A 64 -23.90 -8.68 -47.03
CA GLU A 64 -23.01 -9.62 -47.71
C GLU A 64 -23.31 -9.76 -49.21
N VAL A 65 -24.55 -9.49 -49.62
CA VAL A 65 -25.03 -9.68 -51.00
C VAL A 65 -25.18 -8.36 -51.75
N ARG A 66 -25.63 -7.29 -51.07
CA ARG A 66 -25.84 -5.96 -51.66
C ARG A 66 -25.78 -4.85 -50.61
N PRO A 67 -25.53 -3.58 -51.00
CA PRO A 67 -25.72 -2.45 -50.11
C PRO A 67 -27.19 -2.32 -49.63
N LEU A 68 -27.36 -1.82 -48.40
CA LEU A 68 -28.67 -1.53 -47.81
C LEU A 68 -29.31 -0.31 -48.48
N ASN A 69 -30.64 -0.30 -48.57
CA ASN A 69 -31.39 0.89 -48.96
C ASN A 69 -31.57 1.85 -47.76
N GLU A 70 -32.12 3.05 -48.00
CA GLU A 70 -32.26 4.07 -46.95
C GLU A 70 -33.14 3.62 -45.76
N GLU A 71 -34.18 2.81 -46.01
CA GLU A 71 -35.06 2.29 -44.95
C GLU A 71 -34.35 1.21 -44.12
N GLU A 72 -33.63 0.30 -44.76
CA GLU A 72 -32.85 -0.77 -44.13
C GLU A 72 -31.69 -0.21 -43.28
N GLU A 73 -31.00 0.82 -43.79
CA GLU A 73 -29.94 1.49 -43.02
C GLU A 73 -30.52 2.21 -41.80
N TRP A 74 -31.70 2.82 -41.93
CA TRP A 74 -32.39 3.45 -40.80
C TRP A 74 -32.75 2.43 -39.71
N ILE A 75 -33.32 1.28 -40.09
CA ILE A 75 -33.65 0.19 -39.17
C ILE A 75 -32.38 -0.31 -38.46
N ARG A 76 -31.29 -0.52 -39.19
CA ARG A 76 -30.01 -0.96 -38.63
C ARG A 76 -29.47 0.04 -37.59
N VAL A 77 -29.49 1.33 -37.88
CA VAL A 77 -29.04 2.38 -36.95
C VAL A 77 -29.93 2.43 -35.70
N GLU A 78 -31.24 2.28 -35.86
CA GLU A 78 -32.17 2.24 -34.73
C GLU A 78 -31.95 1.02 -33.83
N CYS A 79 -31.77 -0.17 -34.42
CA CYS A 79 -31.44 -1.40 -33.68
C CYS A 79 -30.12 -1.28 -32.89
N LEU A 80 -29.07 -0.69 -33.49
CA LEU A 80 -27.80 -0.46 -32.81
C LEU A 80 -27.95 0.50 -31.61
N LYS A 81 -28.78 1.54 -31.76
CA LYS A 81 -29.08 2.50 -30.70
C LYS A 81 -29.83 1.84 -29.54
N ASP A 82 -30.83 1.01 -29.85
CA ASP A 82 -31.58 0.26 -28.85
C ASP A 82 -30.70 -0.71 -28.06
N LEU A 83 -29.76 -1.39 -28.75
CA LEU A 83 -28.81 -2.29 -28.12
C LEU A 83 -27.85 -1.55 -27.18
N ALA A 84 -27.32 -0.41 -27.60
CA ALA A 84 -26.48 0.44 -26.76
C ALA A 84 -27.21 0.96 -25.50
N ASP A 85 -28.48 1.34 -25.65
CA ASP A 85 -29.32 1.77 -24.52
C ASP A 85 -29.59 0.63 -23.52
N LEU A 86 -29.84 -0.59 -24.02
CA LEU A 86 -30.01 -1.79 -23.18
C LEU A 86 -28.73 -2.12 -22.40
N GLU A 87 -27.57 -2.09 -23.04
CA GLU A 87 -26.27 -2.29 -22.37
C GLU A 87 -25.99 -1.21 -21.31
N GLY A 88 -26.31 0.05 -21.63
CA GLY A 88 -26.19 1.17 -20.70
C GLY A 88 -27.05 0.99 -19.44
N ARG A 89 -28.28 0.48 -19.59
CA ARG A 89 -29.18 0.18 -18.45
C ARG A 89 -28.66 -0.98 -17.60
N LYS A 90 -28.20 -2.06 -18.23
CA LYS A 90 -27.61 -3.23 -17.55
C LYS A 90 -26.37 -2.86 -16.74
N THR A 91 -25.53 -1.98 -17.29
CA THR A 91 -24.33 -1.48 -16.62
C THR A 91 -24.67 -0.64 -15.38
N LYS A 92 -25.68 0.23 -15.47
CA LYS A 92 -26.17 1.03 -14.33
C LYS A 92 -26.76 0.15 -13.22
N ASP A 93 -27.52 -0.89 -13.56
CA ASP A 93 -28.06 -1.86 -12.59
C ASP A 93 -26.95 -2.65 -11.87
N LEU A 94 -25.95 -3.13 -12.61
CA LEU A 94 -24.77 -3.79 -12.03
C LEU A 94 -24.00 -2.86 -11.09
N PHE A 95 -23.85 -1.59 -11.46
CA PHE A 95 -23.19 -0.59 -10.62
C PHE A 95 -23.94 -0.36 -9.30
N GLN A 96 -25.27 -0.25 -9.34
CA GLN A 96 -26.09 -0.09 -8.14
C GLN A 96 -26.04 -1.32 -7.23
N LYS A 97 -26.09 -2.53 -7.81
CA LYS A 97 -25.93 -3.78 -7.06
C LYS A 97 -24.56 -3.90 -6.40
N SER A 98 -23.50 -3.47 -7.10
CA SER A 98 -22.15 -3.43 -6.52
C SER A 98 -22.09 -2.54 -5.27
N ARG A 99 -22.74 -1.37 -5.30
CA ARG A 99 -22.81 -0.46 -4.13
C ARG A 99 -23.59 -1.06 -2.97
N ALA A 100 -24.73 -1.69 -3.25
CA ALA A 100 -25.54 -2.35 -2.23
C ALA A 100 -24.81 -3.56 -1.60
N ASN A 101 -24.13 -4.37 -2.43
CA ASN A 101 -23.32 -5.50 -1.96
C ASN A 101 -22.14 -5.04 -1.09
N TRP A 102 -21.47 -3.95 -1.48
CA TRP A 102 -20.40 -3.35 -0.68
C TRP A 102 -20.90 -2.89 0.71
N ALA A 103 -22.06 -2.22 0.76
CA ALA A 103 -22.64 -1.75 2.02
C ALA A 103 -23.10 -2.89 2.95
N THR A 104 -23.46 -4.06 2.39
CA THR A 104 -23.98 -5.20 3.15
C THR A 104 -22.89 -6.18 3.60
N HIS A 105 -21.87 -6.39 2.78
CA HIS A 105 -20.85 -7.40 3.04
C HIS A 105 -19.52 -6.80 3.52
N GLY A 106 -19.32 -5.49 3.37
CA GLY A 106 -18.00 -4.88 3.56
C GLY A 106 -16.96 -5.47 2.59
N ASP A 107 -15.74 -4.96 2.65
CA ASP A 107 -14.64 -5.50 1.84
C ASP A 107 -13.89 -6.60 2.62
N GLU A 108 -14.09 -7.86 2.25
CA GLU A 108 -13.29 -8.98 2.78
C GLU A 108 -11.77 -8.81 2.50
N ASN A 109 -11.35 -7.98 1.53
CA ASN A 109 -9.94 -7.67 1.29
C ASN A 109 -9.32 -6.71 2.31
N SER A 110 -10.12 -5.96 3.09
CA SER A 110 -9.58 -5.09 4.14
C SER A 110 -8.76 -5.91 5.14
N ASN A 111 -9.13 -7.17 5.38
CA ASN A 111 -8.38 -8.07 6.24
C ASN A 111 -7.00 -8.42 5.67
N TYR A 112 -6.84 -8.60 4.35
CA TYR A 112 -5.55 -8.83 3.71
C TYR A 112 -4.63 -7.60 3.83
N PHE A 113 -5.16 -6.42 3.54
CA PHE A 113 -4.41 -5.17 3.64
C PHE A 113 -4.03 -4.84 5.09
N HIS A 114 -4.96 -4.99 6.04
CA HIS A 114 -4.69 -4.80 7.47
C HIS A 114 -3.73 -5.86 8.03
N ARG A 115 -3.78 -7.10 7.56
CA ARG A 115 -2.84 -8.16 7.97
C ARG A 115 -1.42 -7.87 7.46
N THR A 116 -1.30 -7.38 6.23
CA THR A 116 -0.02 -6.98 5.63
C THR A 116 0.59 -5.77 6.35
N LEU A 117 -0.23 -4.77 6.70
CA LEU A 117 0.19 -3.62 7.51
C LEU A 117 0.59 -4.02 8.94
N LYS A 118 -0.17 -4.92 9.60
CA LYS A 118 0.17 -5.45 10.92
C LYS A 118 1.47 -6.27 10.89
N TYR A 119 1.68 -7.12 9.89
CA TYR A 119 2.90 -7.93 9.76
C TYR A 119 4.16 -7.06 9.65
N LYS A 120 4.12 -6.00 8.83
CA LYS A 120 5.20 -5.02 8.72
C LYS A 120 5.41 -4.24 10.02
N ALA A 121 4.33 -3.90 10.72
CA ALA A 121 4.41 -3.22 12.02
C ALA A 121 5.12 -4.07 13.09
N THR A 122 4.93 -5.39 13.09
CA THR A 122 5.57 -6.31 14.04
C THR A 122 7.06 -6.55 13.75
N LEU A 123 7.48 -6.48 12.48
CA LEU A 123 8.86 -6.73 12.05
C LEU A 123 9.84 -5.58 12.33
N ASN A 124 9.32 -4.36 12.48
CA ASN A 124 10.11 -3.12 12.64
C ASN A 124 10.14 -2.64 14.10
N LYS A 125 10.08 -3.58 15.05
CA LYS A 125 10.14 -3.29 16.48
C LYS A 125 11.57 -2.86 16.87
N ILE A 126 11.78 -1.56 17.09
CA ILE A 126 13.05 -1.03 17.57
C ILE A 126 13.10 -1.20 19.10
N HIS A 127 14.11 -1.92 19.60
CA HIS A 127 14.38 -2.09 21.03
C HIS A 127 15.53 -1.20 21.48
N GLY A 128 15.36 -0.42 22.56
CA GLY A 128 16.42 0.43 23.15
C GLY A 128 17.30 -0.29 24.20
N PRO A 129 18.41 0.30 24.67
CA PRO A 129 19.32 -0.29 25.66
C PRO A 129 18.87 -0.20 27.12
N GLU A 130 19.23 -1.20 27.93
CA GLU A 130 19.19 -1.18 29.40
C GLU A 130 20.58 -0.82 29.93
N ILE A 131 20.68 0.15 30.83
CA ILE A 131 21.95 0.49 31.48
C ILE A 131 21.72 0.43 33.00
N ASN A 132 22.49 -0.41 33.69
CA ASN A 132 22.45 -0.57 35.16
C ASN A 132 21.05 -0.88 35.73
N GLY A 133 20.28 -1.77 35.08
CA GLY A 133 18.95 -2.18 35.55
C GLY A 133 17.89 -1.06 35.50
N ARG A 134 18.20 0.07 34.84
CA ARG A 134 17.26 1.17 34.60
C ARG A 134 17.17 1.44 33.11
N TRP A 135 15.94 1.49 32.62
CA TRP A 135 15.68 1.87 31.24
C TRP A 135 15.76 3.40 31.11
N CYS A 136 16.81 3.92 30.47
CA CYS A 136 16.97 5.35 30.25
C CYS A 136 16.20 5.84 29.01
N SER A 137 15.51 6.99 29.12
CA SER A 137 14.88 7.73 28.02
C SER A 137 15.88 8.65 27.28
N ILE A 138 17.08 8.13 27.00
CA ILE A 138 18.13 8.79 26.19
C ILE A 138 17.59 9.38 24.86
N PRO A 139 16.60 8.76 24.16
CA PRO A 139 16.11 9.28 22.88
C PRO A 139 15.49 10.68 22.92
N ASN A 140 14.84 11.07 24.02
CA ASN A 140 14.08 12.34 24.05
C ASN A 140 14.99 13.56 24.16
N ARG A 141 16.05 13.49 24.97
CA ARG A 141 17.06 14.56 25.06
C ARG A 141 17.86 14.67 23.77
N PHE A 142 18.20 13.52 23.19
CA PHE A 142 18.87 13.48 21.90
C PHE A 142 18.04 14.16 20.80
N LEU A 143 16.75 13.81 20.68
CA LEU A 143 15.87 14.40 19.69
C LEU A 143 15.72 15.91 19.89
N ASP A 144 15.51 16.37 21.13
CA ASP A 144 15.42 17.80 21.45
C ASP A 144 16.70 18.57 21.08
N ASN A 145 17.87 18.02 21.41
CA ASN A 145 19.17 18.60 21.06
C ASN A 145 19.36 18.65 19.53
N THR A 146 19.01 17.58 18.81
CA THR A 146 19.09 17.55 17.34
C THR A 146 18.18 18.62 16.73
N MET A 147 16.94 18.74 17.22
CA MET A 147 16.02 19.79 16.78
C MET A 147 16.55 21.20 17.11
N GLU A 148 17.20 21.39 18.26
CA GLU A 148 17.84 22.66 18.60
C GLU A 148 18.96 23.03 17.63
N ILE A 149 19.85 22.08 17.32
CA ILE A 149 20.96 22.27 16.37
C ILE A 149 20.43 22.58 14.96
N MET A 150 19.33 21.94 14.55
CA MET A 150 18.65 22.21 13.28
C MET A 150 17.88 23.54 13.26
N GLY A 151 17.88 24.31 14.37
CA GLY A 151 17.26 25.63 14.44
C GLY A 151 15.76 25.63 14.73
N PHE A 152 15.19 24.53 15.20
CA PHE A 152 13.76 24.49 15.53
C PHE A 152 13.43 25.39 16.74
N PRO A 153 12.36 26.21 16.66
CA PRO A 153 11.98 27.11 17.75
C PRO A 153 11.68 26.35 19.06
N ARG A 154 12.10 26.93 20.19
CA ARG A 154 11.89 26.36 21.54
C ARG A 154 10.44 25.98 21.80
N LYS A 155 9.48 26.79 21.34
CA LYS A 155 8.04 26.53 21.49
C LYS A 155 7.63 25.23 20.79
N TRP A 156 8.10 25.01 19.56
CA TRP A 156 7.81 23.81 18.79
C TRP A 156 8.45 22.57 19.43
N ARG A 157 9.73 22.67 19.82
CA ARG A 157 10.42 21.60 20.56
C ARG A 157 9.69 21.21 21.85
N SER A 158 9.17 22.19 22.59
CA SER A 158 8.38 21.97 23.80
C SER A 158 7.08 21.21 23.52
N TRP A 159 6.41 21.47 22.39
CA TRP A 159 5.23 20.72 21.96
C TRP A 159 5.57 19.27 21.60
N ILE A 160 6.64 19.05 20.84
CA ILE A 160 7.12 17.70 20.50
C ILE A 160 7.46 16.93 21.78
N PHE A 161 8.19 17.57 22.70
CA PHE A 161 8.51 16.98 23.99
C PHE A 161 7.24 16.60 24.77
N GLY A 162 6.22 17.47 24.77
CA GLY A 162 4.91 17.18 25.33
C GLY A 162 4.28 15.92 24.74
N ILE A 163 4.17 15.85 23.41
CA ILE A 163 3.58 14.71 22.68
C ILE A 163 4.30 13.40 23.00
N VAL A 164 5.64 13.40 22.93
CA VAL A 164 6.45 12.20 23.16
C VAL A 164 6.39 11.76 24.63
N SER A 165 6.31 12.71 25.57
CA SER A 165 6.31 12.41 27.01
C SER A 165 4.94 12.04 27.57
N SER A 166 3.85 12.51 26.95
CA SER A 166 2.48 12.28 27.43
C SER A 166 1.84 11.02 26.88
N GLY A 167 2.51 10.29 25.98
CA GLY A 167 1.92 9.14 25.33
C GLY A 167 1.65 7.97 26.29
N ARG A 168 0.45 7.41 26.19
CA ARG A 168 -0.03 6.23 26.95
C ARG A 168 -0.51 5.14 26.01
N SER A 169 -0.40 3.89 26.46
CA SER A 169 -0.86 2.72 25.72
C SER A 169 -1.56 1.72 26.65
N SER A 170 -2.47 0.96 26.07
CA SER A 170 -3.04 -0.26 26.65
C SER A 170 -2.83 -1.43 25.67
N VAL A 171 -2.71 -2.64 26.17
CA VAL A 171 -2.71 -3.86 25.33
C VAL A 171 -4.14 -4.36 25.22
N LEU A 172 -4.60 -4.74 24.02
CA LEU A 172 -5.91 -5.39 23.86
C LEU A 172 -5.75 -6.89 24.09
N VAL A 173 -6.45 -7.43 25.10
CA VAL A 173 -6.56 -8.87 25.36
C VAL A 173 -8.00 -9.28 25.08
N ASN A 174 -8.20 -10.14 24.07
CA ASN A 174 -9.53 -10.55 23.59
C ASN A 174 -10.46 -9.38 23.24
N GLY A 175 -9.90 -8.29 22.69
CA GLY A 175 -10.66 -7.10 22.32
C GLY A 175 -10.90 -6.11 23.46
N SER A 176 -10.54 -6.45 24.70
CA SER A 176 -10.66 -5.59 25.88
C SER A 176 -9.32 -4.95 26.24
N PRO A 177 -9.24 -3.63 26.49
CA PRO A 177 -8.00 -2.98 26.90
C PRO A 177 -7.59 -3.38 28.32
N THR A 178 -6.29 -3.61 28.51
CA THR A 178 -5.65 -3.70 29.83
C THR A 178 -5.52 -2.32 30.47
N PHE A 179 -4.95 -2.27 31.68
CA PHE A 179 -4.53 -1.01 32.29
C PHE A 179 -3.62 -0.20 31.36
N GLU A 180 -3.74 1.13 31.44
CA GLU A 180 -2.88 2.04 30.73
C GLU A 180 -1.48 2.09 31.36
N PHE A 181 -0.46 2.17 30.52
CA PHE A 181 0.91 2.41 30.92
C PHE A 181 1.53 3.50 30.04
N ASN A 182 2.46 4.26 30.62
CA ASN A 182 3.18 5.29 29.89
C ASN A 182 4.22 4.65 28.96
N TYR A 183 4.46 5.26 27.80
CA TYR A 183 5.59 4.86 26.98
C TYR A 183 6.89 5.21 27.70
N GLN A 184 7.71 4.20 27.98
CA GLN A 184 9.08 4.43 28.44
C GLN A 184 10.02 4.68 27.26
N ARG A 185 9.62 4.25 26.05
CA ARG A 185 10.47 4.17 24.84
C ARG A 185 9.64 4.27 23.58
N GLY A 186 10.30 4.79 22.53
CA GLY A 186 9.76 4.83 21.19
C GLY A 186 8.69 5.91 21.02
N ILE A 187 8.34 6.15 19.76
CA ILE A 187 7.26 7.04 19.39
C ILE A 187 6.08 6.16 18.94
N ARG A 188 4.86 6.62 19.18
CA ARG A 188 3.66 5.85 18.86
C ARG A 188 3.62 5.50 17.37
N GLN A 189 3.57 4.21 17.05
CA GLN A 189 3.42 3.75 15.68
C GLN A 189 2.00 4.06 15.16
N GLY A 190 1.91 4.63 13.96
CA GLY A 190 0.66 5.13 13.40
C GLY A 190 0.31 6.56 13.80
N ASP A 191 1.14 7.21 14.63
CA ASP A 191 1.07 8.66 14.80
C ASP A 191 1.66 9.35 13.56
N PRO A 192 0.93 10.30 12.93
CA PRO A 192 1.40 11.04 11.76
C PRO A 192 2.76 11.72 11.93
N ILE A 193 3.16 12.08 13.16
CA ILE A 193 4.42 12.80 13.40
C ILE A 193 5.63 11.88 13.58
N SER A 194 5.41 10.61 13.95
CA SER A 194 6.48 9.65 14.25
C SER A 194 7.48 9.47 13.10
N PRO A 195 7.07 9.35 11.81
CA PRO A 195 8.02 9.22 10.72
C PRO A 195 8.93 10.44 10.58
N PHE A 196 8.39 11.64 10.77
CA PHE A 196 9.16 12.88 10.70
C PHE A 196 10.20 12.97 11.82
N LEU A 197 9.80 12.64 13.05
CA LEU A 197 10.73 12.64 14.19
C LEU A 197 11.84 11.59 14.02
N PHE A 198 11.54 10.47 13.37
CA PHE A 198 12.55 9.48 13.01
C PHE A 198 13.55 10.02 11.98
N ILE A 199 13.09 10.75 10.95
CA ILE A 199 13.98 11.42 9.99
C ILE A 199 14.89 12.42 10.70
N VAL A 200 14.34 13.24 11.60
CA VAL A 200 15.14 14.19 12.40
C VAL A 200 16.19 13.45 13.24
N ALA A 201 15.85 12.33 13.86
CA ALA A 201 16.82 11.51 14.58
C ALA A 201 17.93 10.98 13.66
N MET A 202 17.57 10.50 12.46
CA MET A 202 18.51 9.98 11.47
C MET A 202 19.36 11.08 10.81
N GLU A 203 18.93 12.34 10.80
CA GLU A 203 19.75 13.45 10.29
C GLU A 203 21.08 13.55 11.04
N SER A 204 21.08 13.29 12.34
CA SER A 204 22.33 13.26 13.12
C SER A 204 23.28 12.14 12.66
N PHE A 205 22.76 11.01 12.16
CA PHE A 205 23.56 9.94 11.55
C PHE A 205 24.25 10.44 10.27
N THR A 206 23.49 11.14 9.43
CA THR A 206 24.01 11.80 8.21
C THR A 206 25.09 12.82 8.55
N VAL A 207 24.86 13.69 9.52
CA VAL A 207 25.84 14.70 9.97
C VAL A 207 27.13 14.04 10.48
N MET A 208 27.02 12.97 11.30
CA MET A 208 28.17 12.23 11.80
C MET A 208 29.01 11.64 10.67
N LEU A 209 28.39 10.98 9.68
CA LEU A 209 29.10 10.41 8.55
C LEU A 209 29.71 11.48 7.63
N ASN A 210 28.97 12.54 7.32
CA ASN A 210 29.47 13.64 6.47
C ASN A 210 30.70 14.32 7.09
N ASN A 211 30.66 14.60 8.40
CA ASN A 211 31.83 15.13 9.12
C ASN A 211 33.02 14.18 9.04
N SER A 212 32.77 12.87 9.05
CA SER A 212 33.83 11.86 9.00
C SER A 212 34.48 11.78 7.62
N VAL A 213 33.67 11.94 6.57
CA VAL A 213 34.19 12.08 5.21
C VAL A 213 34.99 13.37 5.05
N ALA A 214 34.47 14.49 5.54
CA ALA A 214 35.13 15.79 5.46
C ALA A 214 36.49 15.80 6.19
N ASN A 215 36.59 15.10 7.32
CA ASN A 215 37.83 14.97 8.08
C ASN A 215 38.74 13.82 7.58
N GLY A 216 38.38 13.13 6.50
CA GLY A 216 39.17 12.04 5.93
C GLY A 216 39.21 10.75 6.77
N LEU A 217 38.36 10.64 7.80
CA LEU A 217 38.26 9.46 8.66
C LEU A 217 37.50 8.31 7.97
N PHE A 218 36.52 8.62 7.14
CA PHE A 218 35.77 7.66 6.35
C PHE A 218 35.87 8.00 4.87
N LYS A 219 36.21 7.02 4.03
CA LYS A 219 36.29 7.20 2.58
C LYS A 219 35.04 6.64 1.91
N GLY A 220 34.13 7.53 1.51
CA GLY A 220 32.93 7.18 0.76
C GLY A 220 33.23 6.78 -0.69
N PHE A 221 32.20 6.31 -1.41
CA PHE A 221 32.28 6.01 -2.84
C PHE A 221 32.19 7.29 -3.66
N LYS A 222 33.22 7.60 -4.44
CA LYS A 222 33.20 8.72 -5.38
C LYS A 222 32.58 8.26 -6.71
N ALA A 223 31.46 8.87 -7.08
CA ALA A 223 30.86 8.61 -8.38
C ALA A 223 31.78 9.10 -9.53
N PRO A 224 31.76 8.44 -10.71
CA PRO A 224 32.54 8.86 -11.88
C PRO A 224 32.20 10.29 -12.34
N ASN A 225 33.04 10.84 -13.23
CA ASN A 225 32.79 12.13 -13.92
C ASN A 225 32.57 13.33 -12.99
N GLY A 226 33.27 13.37 -11.85
CA GLY A 226 33.09 14.44 -10.86
C GLY A 226 31.76 14.37 -10.11
N GLY A 227 31.10 13.20 -10.10
CA GLY A 227 29.86 12.98 -9.38
C GLY A 227 30.03 13.04 -7.85
N PRO A 228 28.91 12.95 -7.11
CA PRO A 228 28.92 13.08 -5.67
C PRO A 228 29.70 11.97 -4.98
N CYS A 229 30.24 12.28 -3.79
CA CYS A 229 30.75 11.29 -2.86
C CYS A 229 29.59 10.71 -2.04
N ILE A 230 29.27 9.45 -2.26
CA ILE A 230 28.20 8.73 -1.57
C ILE A 230 28.81 7.96 -0.40
N SER A 231 28.42 8.31 0.82
CA SER A 231 28.85 7.60 2.04
C SER A 231 27.71 6.78 2.67
N HIS A 232 26.46 7.19 2.46
CA HIS A 232 25.29 6.52 3.02
C HIS A 232 24.03 6.83 2.21
N LEU A 233 23.06 5.91 2.28
CA LEU A 233 21.70 6.04 1.78
C LEU A 233 20.75 5.57 2.89
N LEU A 234 19.79 6.43 3.25
CA LEU A 234 18.87 6.17 4.35
C LEU A 234 17.44 6.16 3.81
N PHE A 235 16.70 5.10 4.11
CA PHE A 235 15.28 5.01 3.82
C PHE A 235 14.55 4.43 5.03
N ALA A 236 13.89 5.29 5.81
CA ALA A 236 13.32 4.91 7.10
C ALA A 236 14.35 4.09 7.92
N ASP A 237 13.99 2.90 8.37
CA ASP A 237 14.85 2.02 9.17
C ASP A 237 15.95 1.29 8.37
N ASP A 238 15.90 1.32 7.03
CA ASP A 238 16.90 0.71 6.17
C ASP A 238 18.05 1.70 5.87
N ALA A 239 19.20 1.47 6.50
CA ALA A 239 20.41 2.26 6.30
C ALA A 239 21.46 1.45 5.51
N LEU A 240 21.95 2.03 4.41
CA LEU A 240 23.06 1.51 3.62
C LEU A 240 24.26 2.44 3.76
N THR A 241 25.41 1.92 4.17
CA THR A 241 26.67 2.67 4.22
C THR A 241 27.58 2.18 3.09
N VAL A 242 28.17 3.10 2.34
CA VAL A 242 28.97 2.80 1.14
C VAL A 242 30.34 3.48 1.26
N GLY A 243 31.41 2.74 1.03
CA GLY A 243 32.76 3.28 1.11
C GLY A 243 33.80 2.36 0.49
N GLU A 244 35.05 2.82 0.48
CA GLU A 244 36.20 2.03 0.03
C GLU A 244 36.38 0.78 0.91
N TRP A 245 36.76 -0.34 0.28
CA TRP A 245 37.04 -1.59 0.96
C TRP A 245 38.36 -1.51 1.74
N SER A 246 38.26 -1.21 3.04
CA SER A 246 39.42 -1.11 3.94
C SER A 246 39.02 -1.43 5.38
N VAL A 247 39.96 -1.99 6.14
CA VAL A 247 39.76 -2.31 7.56
C VAL A 247 39.49 -1.03 8.35
N GLU A 248 40.15 0.06 7.98
CA GLU A 248 39.98 1.38 8.59
C GLU A 248 38.54 1.88 8.44
N ASN A 249 37.97 1.85 7.22
CA ASN A 249 36.58 2.24 7.00
C ASN A 249 35.60 1.38 7.81
N VAL A 250 35.81 0.04 7.83
CA VAL A 250 34.94 -0.89 8.58
C VAL A 250 34.99 -0.60 10.08
N ALA A 251 36.19 -0.38 10.63
CA ALA A 251 36.36 -0.02 12.04
C ALA A 251 35.72 1.34 12.37
N VAL A 252 35.79 2.29 11.45
CA VAL A 252 35.15 3.60 11.57
C VAL A 252 33.62 3.46 11.59
N VAL A 253 33.03 2.66 10.70
CA VAL A 253 31.60 2.34 10.74
C VAL A 253 31.20 1.69 12.06
N ALA A 254 31.97 0.71 12.56
CA ALA A 254 31.70 0.07 13.84
C ALA A 254 31.66 1.08 15.01
N ARG A 255 32.61 2.02 15.03
CA ARG A 255 32.65 3.11 16.03
C ARG A 255 31.46 4.05 15.88
N PHE A 256 31.10 4.43 14.64
CA PHE A 256 29.94 5.29 14.39
C PHE A 256 28.65 4.69 14.88
N LEU A 257 28.40 3.43 14.52
CA LEU A 257 27.22 2.69 14.93
C LEU A 257 27.12 2.61 16.47
N ARG A 258 28.24 2.40 17.16
CA ARG A 258 28.29 2.41 18.63
C ARG A 258 28.02 3.79 19.22
N CYS A 259 28.66 4.84 18.71
CA CYS A 259 28.45 6.21 19.18
C CYS A 259 26.99 6.64 18.95
N PHE A 260 26.44 6.38 17.77
CA PHE A 260 25.07 6.68 17.43
C PHE A 260 24.09 5.97 18.37
N PHE A 261 24.32 4.69 18.69
CA PHE A 261 23.53 3.97 19.67
C PHE A 261 23.59 4.59 21.07
N MET A 262 24.78 5.00 21.53
CA MET A 262 24.93 5.65 22.85
C MET A 262 24.22 7.01 22.92
N LEU A 263 24.19 7.75 21.81
CA LEU A 263 23.55 9.07 21.73
C LEU A 263 22.03 8.97 21.55
N SER A 264 21.57 8.15 20.61
CA SER A 264 20.16 8.08 20.21
C SER A 264 19.36 7.04 20.99
N GLY A 265 20.02 6.03 21.56
CA GLY A 265 19.38 4.83 22.08
C GLY A 265 18.83 3.88 21.00
N LEU A 266 19.05 4.16 19.71
CA LEU A 266 18.61 3.30 18.61
C LEU A 266 19.59 2.14 18.40
N LYS A 267 19.16 0.94 18.78
CA LYS A 267 19.98 -0.27 18.65
C LYS A 267 19.94 -0.80 17.21
N ILE A 268 21.09 -0.94 16.60
CA ILE A 268 21.21 -1.59 15.29
C ILE A 268 21.01 -3.09 15.43
N ASN A 269 20.27 -3.67 14.50
CA ASN A 269 20.02 -5.10 14.46
C ASN A 269 21.13 -5.81 13.67
N LEU A 270 22.23 -6.13 14.33
CA LEU A 270 23.38 -6.81 13.72
C LEU A 270 23.04 -8.18 13.11
N ASN A 271 21.98 -8.84 13.58
CA ASN A 271 21.50 -10.10 13.00
C ASN A 271 20.82 -9.93 11.63
N LYS A 272 20.31 -8.72 11.34
CA LYS A 272 19.74 -8.32 10.05
C LYS A 272 20.74 -7.53 9.20
N SER A 273 21.77 -6.93 9.80
CA SER A 273 22.83 -6.23 9.08
C SER A 273 23.71 -7.21 8.31
N VAL A 274 24.07 -6.83 7.08
CA VAL A 274 24.88 -7.64 6.17
C VAL A 274 25.95 -6.76 5.54
N LEU A 275 27.19 -7.24 5.48
CA LEU A 275 28.30 -6.61 4.78
C LEU A 275 28.47 -7.27 3.40
N TYR A 276 28.61 -6.45 2.37
CA TYR A 276 28.85 -6.88 0.99
C TYR A 276 30.19 -6.31 0.50
N GLY A 277 31.01 -7.13 -0.14
CA GLY A 277 32.24 -6.69 -0.82
C GLY A 277 32.09 -6.77 -2.34
N ILE A 278 32.64 -5.78 -3.05
CA ILE A 278 32.64 -5.72 -4.52
C ILE A 278 34.06 -6.02 -5.00
N GLY A 279 34.21 -7.05 -5.83
CA GLY A 279 35.52 -7.46 -6.35
C GLY A 279 36.42 -8.12 -5.30
N THR A 280 35.84 -8.66 -4.23
CA THR A 280 36.55 -9.29 -3.11
C THR A 280 36.14 -10.74 -2.98
N THR A 281 36.97 -11.55 -2.32
CA THR A 281 36.66 -12.96 -2.06
C THR A 281 35.67 -13.12 -0.91
N ASP A 282 34.88 -14.21 -0.90
CA ASP A 282 33.92 -14.50 0.18
C ASP A 282 34.59 -14.52 1.57
N HIS A 283 35.81 -15.05 1.65
CA HIS A 283 36.59 -15.14 2.89
C HIS A 283 36.99 -13.75 3.41
N GLU A 284 37.36 -12.81 2.54
CA GLU A 284 37.65 -11.43 2.94
C GLU A 284 36.41 -10.74 3.48
N VAL A 285 35.25 -10.97 2.85
CA VAL A 285 33.97 -10.41 3.32
C VAL A 285 33.60 -10.96 4.69
N GLU A 286 33.79 -12.26 4.93
CA GLU A 286 33.55 -12.90 6.22
C GLU A 286 34.44 -12.31 7.32
N ASN A 287 35.74 -12.13 7.04
CA ASN A 287 36.68 -11.51 7.98
C ASN A 287 36.29 -10.07 8.34
N MET A 288 35.94 -9.24 7.35
CA MET A 288 35.51 -7.86 7.62
C MET A 288 34.14 -7.80 8.32
N ALA A 289 33.22 -8.72 8.00
CA ALA A 289 31.92 -8.81 8.66
C ALA A 289 32.08 -9.15 10.15
N GLY A 290 33.08 -9.96 10.49
CA GLY A 290 33.46 -10.25 11.88
C GLY A 290 33.79 -9.00 12.70
N ILE A 291 34.45 -8.01 12.12
CA ILE A 291 34.77 -6.73 12.79
C ILE A 291 33.49 -5.95 13.16
N LEU A 292 32.49 -5.97 12.27
CA LEU A 292 31.17 -5.35 12.52
C LEU A 292 30.24 -6.22 13.36
N SER A 293 30.62 -7.49 13.59
CA SER A 293 29.76 -8.51 14.19
C SER A 293 28.42 -8.67 13.44
N CYS A 294 28.45 -8.54 12.12
CA CYS A 294 27.29 -8.70 11.23
C CYS A 294 27.48 -9.91 10.29
N LYS A 295 26.46 -10.21 9.47
CA LYS A 295 26.55 -11.30 8.49
C LYS A 295 27.39 -10.88 7.28
N SER A 296 28.06 -11.84 6.64
CA SER A 296 28.59 -11.66 5.28
C SER A 296 27.48 -11.89 4.25
N GLY A 297 27.50 -11.09 3.18
CA GLY A 297 26.55 -11.15 2.08
C GLY A 297 27.22 -11.40 0.75
N LYS A 298 26.42 -11.85 -0.22
CA LYS A 298 26.86 -12.06 -1.61
C LYS A 298 26.08 -11.15 -2.55
N ILE A 299 26.74 -10.71 -3.60
CA ILE A 299 26.13 -9.92 -4.68
C ILE A 299 25.64 -10.92 -5.75
N PRO A 300 24.44 -10.74 -6.33
CA PRO A 300 23.50 -9.63 -6.10
C PRO A 300 22.63 -9.80 -4.83
N PHE A 301 22.12 -8.69 -4.29
CA PHE A 301 21.27 -8.67 -3.10
C PHE A 301 20.05 -7.77 -3.26
N TYR A 302 19.04 -7.92 -2.40
CA TYR A 302 17.86 -7.07 -2.41
C TYR A 302 18.03 -5.87 -1.48
N TYR A 303 17.74 -4.67 -1.99
CA TYR A 303 17.62 -3.45 -1.21
C TYR A 303 16.34 -2.71 -1.64
N LEU A 304 15.45 -2.43 -0.69
CA LEU A 304 14.14 -1.84 -0.97
C LEU A 304 13.37 -2.60 -2.08
N GLY A 305 13.48 -3.93 -2.14
CA GLY A 305 12.83 -4.74 -3.17
C GLY A 305 13.47 -4.68 -4.57
N LEU A 306 14.54 -3.91 -4.76
CA LEU A 306 15.34 -3.88 -5.98
C LEU A 306 16.56 -4.79 -5.86
N ILE A 307 16.96 -5.43 -6.96
CA ILE A 307 18.18 -6.24 -7.00
C ILE A 307 19.38 -5.33 -7.28
N VAL A 308 20.26 -5.20 -6.30
CA VAL A 308 21.49 -4.42 -6.40
C VAL A 308 22.65 -5.33 -6.84
N GLY A 309 23.41 -4.86 -7.82
CA GLY A 309 24.60 -5.55 -8.36
C GLY A 309 24.31 -6.64 -9.39
N ALA A 310 23.04 -6.82 -9.79
CA ALA A 310 22.71 -7.63 -10.96
C ALA A 310 22.92 -6.85 -12.26
N ASN A 311 23.23 -7.56 -13.35
CA ASN A 311 23.30 -6.95 -14.66
C ASN A 311 21.89 -6.80 -15.23
N MET A 312 21.29 -5.63 -15.04
CA MET A 312 19.94 -5.31 -15.52
C MET A 312 19.84 -5.23 -17.05
N ASN A 313 20.93 -5.37 -17.81
CA ASN A 313 20.83 -5.56 -19.27
C ASN A 313 20.45 -7.00 -19.65
N LYS A 314 20.44 -7.95 -18.70
CA LYS A 314 20.04 -9.34 -18.94
C LYS A 314 18.55 -9.53 -18.62
N VAL A 315 17.82 -10.13 -19.56
CA VAL A 315 16.40 -10.50 -19.37
C VAL A 315 16.21 -11.35 -18.11
N SER A 316 17.13 -12.27 -17.82
CA SER A 316 17.06 -13.12 -16.62
C SER A 316 17.10 -12.35 -15.30
N SER A 317 17.71 -11.15 -15.26
CA SER A 317 17.71 -10.30 -14.06
C SER A 317 16.35 -9.63 -13.81
N TRP A 318 15.53 -9.45 -14.86
CA TRP A 318 14.15 -8.95 -14.76
C TRP A 318 13.14 -10.02 -14.38
N GLN A 319 13.49 -11.30 -14.49
CA GLN A 319 12.56 -12.40 -14.18
C GLN A 319 12.01 -12.30 -12.75
N VAL A 320 12.85 -11.93 -11.78
CA VAL A 320 12.41 -11.73 -10.39
C VAL A 320 11.33 -10.65 -10.28
N VAL A 321 11.50 -9.55 -11.02
CA VAL A 321 10.49 -8.49 -11.04
C VAL A 321 9.19 -9.02 -11.62
N MET A 322 9.26 -9.76 -12.74
CA MET A 322 8.10 -10.42 -13.35
C MET A 322 7.41 -11.40 -12.37
N ASP A 323 8.17 -12.19 -11.62
CA ASP A 323 7.62 -13.12 -10.63
C ASP A 323 6.83 -12.37 -9.53
N ILE A 324 7.21 -11.13 -9.19
CA ILE A 324 6.47 -10.27 -8.24
C ILE A 324 5.15 -9.82 -8.85
N PHE A 325 5.13 -9.44 -10.14
CA PHE A 325 3.89 -9.16 -10.85
C PHE A 325 2.99 -10.39 -10.84
N ASP A 326 3.50 -11.53 -11.30
CA ASP A 326 2.75 -12.78 -11.37
C ASP A 326 2.20 -13.19 -10.01
N LYS A 327 2.98 -13.10 -8.93
CA LYS A 327 2.51 -13.40 -7.57
C LYS A 327 1.39 -12.46 -7.13
N ARG A 328 1.52 -11.16 -7.38
CA ARG A 328 0.47 -10.19 -7.03
C ARG A 328 -0.78 -10.37 -7.87
N LEU A 329 -0.65 -10.80 -9.12
CA LEU A 329 -1.76 -11.13 -10.03
C LEU A 329 -2.38 -12.51 -9.70
N ALA A 330 -1.59 -13.43 -9.12
CA ALA A 330 -2.00 -14.80 -8.81
C ALA A 330 -2.67 -14.95 -7.43
N ASP A 331 -2.45 -14.02 -6.49
CA ASP A 331 -3.16 -13.97 -5.19
C ASP A 331 -4.71 -13.80 -5.34
N TRP A 332 -5.22 -13.77 -6.57
CA TRP A 332 -6.60 -13.47 -6.91
C TRP A 332 -7.48 -14.73 -6.95
N LYS A 333 -8.57 -14.73 -6.19
CA LYS A 333 -9.72 -15.60 -6.49
C LYS A 333 -10.57 -14.93 -7.56
N ALA A 334 -10.26 -15.15 -8.84
CA ALA A 334 -10.95 -14.53 -9.98
C ALA A 334 -12.49 -14.60 -9.93
N ARG A 335 -13.07 -15.58 -9.23
CA ARG A 335 -14.53 -15.74 -9.04
C ARG A 335 -15.18 -14.75 -8.06
N THR A 336 -14.44 -14.03 -7.21
CA THR A 336 -15.04 -13.16 -6.18
C THR A 336 -15.06 -11.67 -6.53
N LEU A 337 -14.38 -11.25 -7.61
CA LEU A 337 -14.29 -9.85 -8.02
C LEU A 337 -15.18 -9.55 -9.23
N SER A 338 -15.92 -8.44 -9.13
CA SER A 338 -16.64 -7.86 -10.26
C SER A 338 -15.68 -7.40 -11.37
N ILE A 339 -16.18 -7.22 -12.59
CA ILE A 339 -15.38 -6.72 -13.73
C ILE A 339 -14.71 -5.38 -13.39
N GLY A 340 -15.44 -4.47 -12.71
CA GLY A 340 -14.87 -3.21 -12.22
C GLY A 340 -13.78 -3.41 -11.18
N GLY A 341 -13.95 -4.35 -10.24
CA GLY A 341 -12.91 -4.70 -9.28
C GLY A 341 -11.65 -5.27 -9.93
N ARG A 342 -11.81 -6.10 -10.98
CA ARG A 342 -10.70 -6.63 -11.78
C ARG A 342 -9.95 -5.52 -12.50
N LEU A 343 -10.66 -4.60 -13.15
CA LEU A 343 -10.04 -3.48 -13.86
C LEU A 343 -9.28 -2.55 -12.89
N THR A 344 -9.88 -2.20 -11.75
CA THR A 344 -9.22 -1.38 -10.73
C THR A 344 -7.96 -2.05 -10.18
N LEU A 345 -7.99 -3.37 -9.99
CA LEU A 345 -6.85 -4.14 -9.51
C LEU A 345 -5.75 -4.28 -10.57
N MET A 346 -6.10 -4.50 -11.83
CA MET A 346 -5.12 -4.48 -12.92
C MET A 346 -4.44 -3.11 -13.00
N LYS A 347 -5.21 -2.02 -12.93
CA LYS A 347 -4.65 -0.67 -12.87
C LYS A 347 -3.74 -0.47 -11.67
N SER A 348 -4.17 -0.87 -10.47
CA SER A 348 -3.36 -0.69 -9.27
C SER A 348 -2.05 -1.46 -9.31
N VAL A 349 -1.99 -2.66 -9.92
CA VAL A 349 -0.75 -3.43 -10.05
C VAL A 349 0.12 -2.93 -11.21
N LEU A 350 -0.48 -2.76 -12.39
CA LEU A 350 0.23 -2.41 -13.63
C LEU A 350 0.60 -0.93 -13.74
N GLU A 351 0.02 -0.03 -12.95
CA GLU A 351 0.46 1.37 -12.90
C GLU A 351 1.52 1.57 -11.79
N THR A 352 1.33 0.97 -10.61
CA THR A 352 2.20 1.26 -9.45
C THR A 352 3.53 0.52 -9.48
N LEU A 353 3.56 -0.75 -9.90
CA LEU A 353 4.80 -1.52 -9.90
C LEU A 353 5.78 -1.02 -10.97
N PRO A 354 5.39 -0.79 -12.24
CA PRO A 354 6.31 -0.23 -13.22
C PRO A 354 6.86 1.12 -12.80
N SER A 355 6.00 1.99 -12.23
CA SER A 355 6.45 3.28 -11.70
C SER A 355 7.47 3.15 -10.59
N TYR A 356 7.49 2.05 -9.83
CA TYR A 356 8.45 1.82 -8.75
C TYR A 356 9.77 1.21 -9.25
N TYR A 357 9.70 0.24 -10.16
CA TYR A 357 10.88 -0.47 -10.66
C TYR A 357 11.62 0.29 -11.77
N PHE A 358 10.96 1.23 -12.44
CA PHE A 358 11.53 2.01 -13.54
C PHE A 358 11.77 3.50 -13.22
N SER A 359 11.40 3.95 -12.01
CA SER A 359 11.86 5.25 -11.47
C SER A 359 13.31 5.19 -11.06
#